data_AF-A0A962IPC8-F1
#
_entry.id   AF-A0A962IPC8-F1
#
_cell.length_a   1.000
_cell.length_b   1.000
_cell.length_c   1.000
_cell.angle_alpha   90.00
_cell.angle_beta   90.00
_cell.angle_gamma   90.00
#
_symmetry.space_group_name_H-M   'P 1'
#
loop_
_entity.id
_entity.type
_entity.pdbx_description
1 polymer ?
#
loop_
_entity_poly.entity_id
_entity_poly.type
_entity_poly.pdbx_seq_one_letter_code
_entity_poly.pdbx_strand_id
1 'polypeptide(L)'
;MNEPVNQPITDRYRNYALFVLTLVFTSSHIDRQIIGILLQPIKDDLGASDTMMGFLVGLTFALFYATLGMPIAMLADRSNRRNIIAIAIAVWSGMTAACGMVTSFWQLAIARIGVGIGEAGSNPPSHSMISDLFPPEKRATAMGVFALGINIGLLFAYIGGGWISEHLSWRAAFLIVGLPGLLIALLVRFTLIEPPRGAS
;
A
#
# COMPACT_ATOMS: atom_id res chain seq x y z
N MET A 1 36.72 -11.60 -17.43
CA MET A 1 35.70 -11.05 -16.51
C MET A 1 34.73 -10.25 -17.36
N ASN A 2 33.59 -10.85 -17.73
CA ASN A 2 32.55 -10.13 -18.45
C ASN A 2 31.73 -9.39 -17.39
N GLU A 3 31.92 -8.08 -17.27
CA GLU A 3 30.95 -7.23 -16.58
C GLU A 3 29.57 -7.48 -17.21
N PRO A 4 28.50 -7.68 -16.41
CA PRO A 4 27.17 -7.75 -17.00
C PRO A 4 26.88 -6.39 -17.63
N VAL A 5 26.80 -6.37 -18.96
CA VAL A 5 26.36 -5.21 -19.74
C VAL A 5 25.00 -4.80 -19.17
N ASN A 6 25.01 -3.71 -18.41
CA ASN A 6 23.84 -3.15 -17.77
C ASN A 6 22.95 -2.61 -18.90
N GLN A 7 22.01 -3.43 -19.39
CA GLN A 7 21.15 -3.05 -20.50
C GLN A 7 20.43 -1.74 -20.14
N PRO A 8 20.47 -0.72 -21.01
CA PRO A 8 19.87 0.57 -20.70
C PRO A 8 18.35 0.39 -20.50
N ILE A 9 17.87 0.78 -19.33
CA ILE A 9 16.44 0.76 -19.01
C ILE A 9 15.73 1.73 -19.95
N THR A 10 14.80 1.20 -20.76
CA THR A 10 14.05 2.00 -21.74
C THR A 10 13.08 2.97 -21.06
N ASP A 11 12.84 4.13 -21.68
CA ASP A 11 11.88 5.12 -21.16
C ASP A 11 10.46 4.56 -21.03
N ARG A 12 10.06 3.66 -21.95
CA ARG A 12 8.77 2.95 -21.86
C ARG A 12 8.67 2.12 -20.59
N TYR A 13 9.73 1.42 -20.23
CA TYR A 13 9.77 0.65 -18.99
C TYR A 13 9.78 1.55 -17.76
N ARG A 14 10.53 2.67 -17.75
CA ARG A 14 10.53 3.63 -16.62
C ARG A 14 9.11 4.13 -16.32
N ASN A 15 8.38 4.53 -17.35
CA ASN A 15 6.99 4.99 -17.22
C ASN A 15 6.05 3.87 -16.75
N TYR A 16 6.23 2.66 -17.25
CA TYR A 16 5.50 1.49 -16.76
C TYR A 16 5.78 1.23 -15.28
N ALA A 17 7.04 1.23 -14.85
CA ALA A 17 7.42 1.04 -13.46
C ALA A 17 6.84 2.14 -12.56
N LEU A 18 6.88 3.39 -13.00
CA LEU A 18 6.26 4.51 -12.31
C LEU A 18 4.75 4.32 -12.17
N PHE A 19 4.07 3.89 -13.23
CA PHE A 19 2.64 3.58 -13.18
C PHE A 19 2.32 2.49 -12.16
N VAL A 20 3.07 1.37 -12.17
CA VAL A 20 2.88 0.28 -11.20
C VAL A 20 3.13 0.75 -9.76
N LEU A 21 4.19 1.53 -9.51
CA LEU A 21 4.45 2.09 -8.19
C LEU A 21 3.36 3.07 -7.75
N THR A 22 2.81 3.85 -8.69
CA THR A 22 1.67 4.73 -8.42
C THR A 22 0.43 3.93 -8.05
N LEU A 23 0.15 2.81 -8.75
CA LEU A 23 -0.94 1.89 -8.39
C LEU A 23 -0.77 1.30 -6.98
N VAL A 24 0.45 0.91 -6.62
CA VAL A 24 0.79 0.45 -5.26
C VAL A 24 0.40 1.53 -4.24
N PHE A 25 0.78 2.78 -4.51
CA PHE A 25 0.51 3.88 -3.59
C PHE A 25 -0.97 4.28 -3.53
N THR A 26 -1.67 4.19 -4.67
CA THR A 26 -3.13 4.31 -4.75
C THR A 26 -3.83 3.26 -3.91
N SER A 27 -3.45 1.98 -4.04
CA SER A 27 -4.03 0.89 -3.23
C SER A 27 -3.89 1.17 -1.74
N SER A 28 -2.70 1.55 -1.27
CA SER A 28 -2.51 1.92 0.15
C SER A 28 -3.45 3.06 0.58
N HIS A 29 -3.67 4.07 -0.26
CA HIS A 29 -4.59 5.16 0.10
C HIS A 29 -6.05 4.73 0.11
N ILE A 30 -6.46 3.79 -0.73
CA ILE A 30 -7.80 3.19 -0.65
C ILE A 30 -7.96 2.45 0.68
N ASP A 31 -7.01 1.61 1.05
CA ASP A 31 -6.99 0.81 2.28
C ASP A 31 -6.99 1.66 3.56
N ARG A 32 -6.38 2.85 3.52
CA ARG A 32 -6.42 3.83 4.62
C ARG A 32 -7.79 4.46 4.80
N GLN A 33 -8.46 4.79 3.70
CA GLN A 33 -9.73 5.53 3.78
C GLN A 33 -10.93 4.62 3.98
N ILE A 34 -10.87 3.36 3.54
CA ILE A 34 -12.00 2.45 3.62
C ILE A 34 -12.48 2.23 5.05
N ILE A 35 -11.58 2.14 6.05
CA ILE A 35 -11.98 1.96 7.46
C ILE A 35 -12.80 3.15 7.98
N GLY A 36 -12.48 4.37 7.55
CA GLY A 36 -13.20 5.59 7.93
C GLY A 36 -14.61 5.63 7.35
N ILE A 37 -14.78 5.13 6.12
CA ILE A 37 -16.07 5.04 5.43
C ILE A 37 -16.97 3.97 6.08
N LEU A 38 -16.37 2.87 6.53
CA LEU A 38 -17.08 1.72 7.08
C LEU A 38 -17.28 1.78 8.60
N LEU A 39 -16.97 2.91 9.26
CA LEU A 39 -17.01 3.05 10.71
C LEU A 39 -18.34 2.61 11.33
N GLN A 40 -19.45 3.19 10.84
CA GLN A 40 -20.78 2.94 11.38
C GLN A 40 -21.25 1.49 11.20
N PRO A 41 -21.21 0.88 10.00
CA PRO A 41 -21.65 -0.51 9.84
C PRO A 41 -20.78 -1.52 10.59
N ILE A 42 -19.47 -1.26 10.74
CA ILE A 42 -18.59 -2.10 11.58
C ILE A 42 -18.99 -2.00 13.06
N LYS A 43 -19.27 -0.77 13.53
CA LYS A 43 -19.65 -0.50 14.92
C LYS A 43 -20.91 -1.26 15.29
N ASP A 44 -21.93 -1.17 14.43
CA ASP A 44 -23.23 -1.78 14.65
C ASP A 44 -23.15 -3.32 14.62
N ASP A 45 -22.32 -3.88 13.74
CA ASP A 45 -22.15 -5.33 13.57
C ASP A 45 -21.27 -5.97 14.67
N LEU A 46 -20.19 -5.30 15.09
CA LEU A 46 -19.24 -5.84 16.08
C LEU A 46 -19.52 -5.38 17.52
N GLY A 47 -20.57 -4.57 17.73
CA GLY A 47 -20.91 -4.00 19.04
C GLY A 47 -19.80 -3.12 19.61
N ALA A 48 -19.04 -2.44 18.75
CA ALA A 48 -17.93 -1.58 19.17
C ALA A 48 -18.46 -0.23 19.68
N SER A 49 -17.69 0.45 20.55
CA SER A 49 -17.99 1.82 20.95
C SER A 49 -17.29 2.84 20.05
N ASP A 50 -17.77 4.09 20.04
CA ASP A 50 -17.10 5.17 19.30
C ASP A 50 -15.65 5.39 19.78
N THR A 51 -15.38 5.18 21.07
CA THR A 51 -14.01 5.21 21.62
C THR A 51 -13.14 4.11 21.04
N MET A 52 -13.66 2.90 20.91
CA MET A 52 -12.93 1.77 20.31
C MET A 52 -12.64 2.04 18.83
N MET A 53 -13.61 2.56 18.09
CA MET A 53 -13.43 2.92 16.68
C MET A 53 -12.42 4.08 16.50
N GLY A 54 -12.48 5.11 17.34
CA GLY A 54 -11.52 6.21 17.35
C GLY A 54 -10.09 5.73 17.66
N PHE A 55 -9.94 4.79 18.60
CA PHE A 55 -8.67 4.15 18.90
C PHE A 55 -8.13 3.35 17.69
N LEU A 56 -9.01 2.62 16.99
CA LEU A 56 -8.65 1.82 15.83
C LEU A 56 -8.16 2.65 14.64
N VAL A 57 -8.88 3.72 14.29
CA VAL A 57 -8.55 4.57 13.12
C VAL A 57 -7.40 5.53 13.40
N GLY A 58 -7.31 6.06 14.62
CA GLY A 58 -6.28 7.04 14.98
C GLY A 58 -5.04 6.41 15.59
N LEU A 59 -5.12 6.10 16.89
CA LEU A 59 -3.96 5.76 17.72
C LEU A 59 -3.29 4.45 17.30
N THR A 60 -4.06 3.42 16.97
CA THR A 60 -3.53 2.11 16.58
C THR A 60 -2.66 2.24 15.33
N PHE A 61 -3.18 2.84 14.27
CA PHE A 61 -2.40 3.03 13.04
C PHE A 61 -1.15 3.86 13.30
N ALA A 62 -1.27 5.01 13.98
CA ALA A 62 -0.15 5.89 14.26
C ALA A 62 0.96 5.19 15.07
N LEU A 63 0.59 4.49 16.15
CA LEU A 63 1.53 3.82 17.03
C LEU A 63 2.31 2.72 16.29
N PHE A 64 1.61 1.81 15.62
CA PHE A 64 2.24 0.66 14.98
C PHE A 64 2.96 1.04 13.68
N TYR A 65 2.42 1.98 12.89
CA TYR A 65 3.11 2.50 11.72
C TYR A 65 4.41 3.23 12.09
N ALA A 66 4.41 4.06 13.14
CA ALA A 66 5.61 4.77 13.56
C ALA A 66 6.67 3.84 14.19
N THR A 67 6.25 2.92 15.06
CA THR A 67 7.17 2.06 15.82
C THR A 67 7.67 0.86 15.02
N LEU A 68 6.80 0.20 14.26
CA LEU A 68 7.16 -0.98 13.46
C LEU A 68 7.57 -0.61 12.03
N GLY A 69 7.14 0.54 11.53
CA GLY A 69 7.57 1.03 10.22
C GLY A 69 9.05 1.35 10.16
N MET A 70 9.64 1.90 11.23
CA MET A 70 11.07 2.23 11.25
C MET A 70 11.96 0.98 11.10
N PRO A 71 11.80 -0.10 11.90
CA PRO A 71 12.54 -1.34 11.72
C PRO A 71 12.39 -1.95 10.32
N ILE A 72 11.18 -1.90 9.75
CA ILE A 72 10.91 -2.40 8.38
C ILE A 72 11.64 -1.55 7.34
N ALA A 73 11.62 -0.22 7.48
CA ALA A 73 12.38 0.69 6.61
C ALA A 73 13.89 0.43 6.71
N MET A 74 14.43 0.20 7.91
CA MET A 74 15.84 -0.15 8.11
C MET A 74 16.21 -1.49 7.45
N LEU A 75 15.33 -2.49 7.53
CA LEU A 75 15.53 -3.77 6.83
C LEU A 75 15.46 -3.57 5.30
N ALA A 76 14.58 -2.66 4.86
CA ALA A 76 14.38 -2.32 3.47
C ALA A 76 15.63 -1.68 2.85
N ASP A 77 16.31 -0.81 3.61
CA ASP A 77 17.53 -0.12 3.18
C ASP A 77 18.68 -1.08 2.83
N ARG A 78 18.69 -2.31 3.36
CA ARG A 78 19.74 -3.31 3.13
C ARG A 78 19.36 -4.40 2.15
N SER A 79 18.13 -4.39 1.65
CA SER A 79 17.57 -5.49 0.87
C SER A 79 17.13 -5.05 -0.54
N ASN A 80 16.57 -5.97 -1.31
CA ASN A 80 16.05 -5.73 -2.66
C ASN A 80 14.71 -4.96 -2.61
N ARG A 81 14.69 -3.71 -3.06
CA ARG A 81 13.55 -2.77 -2.92
C ARG A 81 12.28 -3.31 -3.56
N ARG A 82 12.36 -3.86 -4.78
CA ARG A 82 11.23 -4.52 -5.44
C ARG A 82 10.62 -5.61 -4.56
N ASN A 83 11.43 -6.50 -4.00
CA ASN A 83 10.92 -7.62 -3.18
C ASN A 83 10.25 -7.11 -1.91
N ILE A 84 10.80 -6.08 -1.28
CA ILE A 84 10.19 -5.45 -0.09
C ILE A 84 8.83 -4.87 -0.46
N ILE A 85 8.74 -4.10 -1.55
CA ILE A 85 7.46 -3.53 -2.01
C ILE A 85 6.45 -4.66 -2.27
N ALA A 86 6.85 -5.74 -2.96
CA ALA A 86 5.98 -6.88 -3.26
C ALA A 86 5.46 -7.59 -1.99
N ILE A 87 6.33 -7.80 -1.01
CA ILE A 87 5.95 -8.43 0.28
C ILE A 87 5.04 -7.48 1.06
N ALA A 88 5.40 -6.19 1.12
CA ALA A 88 4.62 -5.17 1.79
C ALA A 88 3.18 -5.15 1.27
N ILE A 89 3.00 -5.04 -0.06
CA ILE A 89 1.67 -5.03 -0.67
C ILE A 89 0.91 -6.33 -0.46
N ALA A 90 1.58 -7.48 -0.55
CA ALA A 90 0.96 -8.76 -0.26
C ALA A 90 0.44 -8.83 1.19
N VAL A 91 1.25 -8.36 2.15
CA VAL A 91 0.89 -8.36 3.57
C VAL A 91 -0.29 -7.44 3.83
N TRP A 92 -0.22 -6.16 3.46
CA TRP A 92 -1.34 -5.27 3.79
C TRP A 92 -2.62 -5.68 3.06
N SER A 93 -2.53 -6.12 1.80
CA SER A 93 -3.68 -6.54 1.01
C SER A 93 -4.35 -7.78 1.60
N GLY A 94 -3.55 -8.76 2.03
CA GLY A 94 -4.03 -9.95 2.72
C GLY A 94 -4.68 -9.61 4.07
N MET A 95 -4.08 -8.71 4.83
CA MET A 95 -4.64 -8.25 6.11
C MET A 95 -5.91 -7.40 5.92
N THR A 96 -5.99 -6.60 4.86
CA THR A 96 -7.19 -5.85 4.46
C THR A 96 -8.31 -6.82 4.10
N ALA A 97 -8.04 -7.84 3.29
CA ALA A 97 -9.02 -8.89 3.01
C ALA A 97 -9.45 -9.63 4.30
N ALA A 98 -8.51 -9.92 5.20
CA ALA A 98 -8.80 -10.53 6.50
C ALA A 98 -9.72 -9.66 7.38
N CYS A 99 -9.65 -8.32 7.28
CA CYS A 99 -10.59 -7.42 7.97
C CYS A 99 -12.05 -7.73 7.60
N GLY A 100 -12.34 -8.15 6.36
CA GLY A 100 -13.68 -8.53 5.93
C GLY A 100 -14.19 -9.86 6.51
N MET A 101 -13.31 -10.66 7.12
CA MET A 101 -13.63 -11.99 7.65
C MET A 101 -13.73 -12.04 9.17
N VAL A 102 -13.52 -10.91 9.85
CA VAL A 102 -13.50 -10.84 11.32
C VAL A 102 -14.90 -10.95 11.93
N THR A 103 -14.94 -11.51 13.13
CA THR A 103 -16.16 -11.68 13.93
C THR A 103 -16.11 -10.92 15.25
N SER A 104 -15.01 -10.21 15.54
CA SER A 104 -14.89 -9.36 16.72
C SER A 104 -14.02 -8.14 16.46
N PHE A 105 -14.24 -7.09 17.25
CA PHE A 105 -13.45 -5.85 17.17
C PHE A 105 -11.95 -6.10 17.35
N TRP A 106 -11.54 -6.98 18.27
CA TRP A 106 -10.12 -7.22 18.52
C TRP A 106 -9.43 -7.95 17.36
N GLN A 107 -10.15 -8.84 16.66
CA GLN A 107 -9.65 -9.42 15.40
C GLN A 107 -9.47 -8.34 14.34
N LEU A 108 -10.42 -7.41 14.21
CA LEU A 108 -10.31 -6.26 13.31
C LEU A 108 -9.09 -5.39 13.66
N ALA A 109 -8.88 -5.12 14.96
CA ALA A 109 -7.76 -4.33 15.44
C ALA A 109 -6.42 -4.97 15.09
N ILE A 110 -6.25 -6.26 15.35
CA ILE A 110 -5.04 -7.01 14.98
C ILE A 110 -4.86 -6.99 13.46
N ALA A 111 -5.94 -7.16 12.70
CA ALA A 111 -5.87 -7.13 11.25
C ALA A 111 -5.39 -5.77 10.73
N ARG A 112 -5.92 -4.67 11.26
CA ARG A 112 -5.51 -3.30 10.92
C ARG A 112 -4.08 -2.96 11.34
N ILE A 113 -3.60 -3.52 12.45
CA ILE A 113 -2.18 -3.43 12.82
C ILE A 113 -1.33 -4.07 11.71
N GLY A 114 -1.69 -5.27 11.26
CA GLY A 114 -1.02 -5.95 10.15
C GLY A 114 -1.02 -5.14 8.84
N VAL A 115 -2.14 -4.46 8.53
CA VAL A 115 -2.21 -3.51 7.40
C VAL A 115 -1.17 -2.41 7.56
N GLY A 116 -1.14 -1.71 8.71
CA GLY A 116 -0.20 -0.61 8.95
C GLY A 116 1.27 -1.05 8.88
N ILE A 117 1.60 -2.23 9.40
CA ILE A 117 2.93 -2.84 9.30
C ILE A 117 3.32 -3.06 7.84
N GLY A 118 2.43 -3.64 7.04
CA GLY A 118 2.66 -3.86 5.61
C GLY A 118 2.89 -2.55 4.86
N GLU A 119 2.02 -1.56 5.04
CA GLU A 119 2.09 -0.29 4.32
C GLU A 119 3.40 0.47 4.54
N ALA A 120 3.96 0.40 5.75
CA ALA A 120 5.19 1.09 6.09
C ALA A 120 6.40 0.68 5.21
N GLY A 121 6.37 -0.53 4.65
CA GLY A 121 7.43 -1.07 3.80
C GLY A 121 7.40 -0.62 2.33
N SER A 122 6.38 0.13 1.87
CA SER A 122 6.23 0.45 0.44
C SER A 122 6.87 1.76 0.01
N ASN A 123 6.68 2.82 0.79
CA ASN A 123 6.94 4.20 0.36
C ASN A 123 8.43 4.49 0.20
N PRO A 124 9.30 4.28 1.22
CA PRO A 124 10.72 4.57 1.08
C PRO A 124 11.40 3.78 -0.05
N PRO A 125 11.15 2.46 -0.22
CA PRO A 125 11.67 1.71 -1.37
C PRO A 125 11.16 2.22 -2.72
N SER A 126 9.90 2.63 -2.82
CA SER A 126 9.32 3.17 -4.06
C SER A 126 10.01 4.48 -4.45
N HIS A 127 10.19 5.41 -3.50
CA HIS A 127 10.96 6.63 -3.74
C HIS A 127 12.39 6.32 -4.21
N SER A 128 13.06 5.39 -3.54
CA SER A 128 14.42 5.00 -3.88
C SER A 128 14.51 4.34 -5.28
N MET A 129 13.55 3.51 -5.67
CA MET A 129 13.50 2.96 -7.03
C MET A 129 13.23 4.02 -8.08
N ILE A 130 12.30 4.96 -7.82
CA ILE A 130 12.00 6.06 -8.76
C ILE A 130 13.23 6.94 -8.96
N SER A 131 13.99 7.25 -7.90
CA SER A 131 15.20 8.06 -8.02
C SER A 131 16.27 7.40 -8.88
N ASP A 132 16.42 6.07 -8.82
CA ASP A 132 17.39 5.35 -9.66
C ASP A 132 16.89 5.08 -11.08
N LEU A 133 15.56 5.05 -11.29
CA LEU A 133 14.96 4.83 -12.60
C LEU A 133 14.99 6.08 -13.47
N PHE A 134 14.84 7.27 -12.88
CA PHE A 134 14.69 8.52 -13.62
C PHE A 134 15.89 9.44 -13.44
N PRO A 135 16.39 10.05 -14.54
CA PRO A 135 17.48 11.00 -14.47
C PRO A 135 17.10 12.24 -13.65
N PRO A 136 18.07 13.00 -13.10
CA PRO A 136 17.79 14.07 -12.14
C PRO A 136 16.80 15.12 -12.65
N GLU A 137 16.80 15.42 -13.95
CA GLU A 137 15.95 16.43 -14.57
C GLU A 137 14.47 16.01 -14.63
N LYS A 138 14.19 14.69 -14.65
CA LYS A 138 12.82 14.13 -14.71
C LYS A 138 12.32 13.63 -13.35
N ARG A 139 13.21 13.52 -12.37
CA ARG A 139 12.92 12.90 -11.06
C ARG A 139 11.81 13.62 -10.30
N ALA A 140 11.80 14.96 -10.31
CA ALA A 140 10.76 15.74 -9.64
C ALA A 140 9.36 15.48 -10.24
N THR A 141 9.25 15.42 -11.56
CA THR A 141 8.00 15.09 -12.26
C THR A 141 7.56 13.67 -11.94
N ALA A 142 8.48 12.69 -11.95
CA ALA A 142 8.16 11.30 -11.61
C ALA A 142 7.64 11.17 -10.17
N MET A 143 8.25 11.87 -9.20
CA MET A 143 7.75 11.92 -7.82
C MET A 143 6.37 12.58 -7.73
N GLY A 144 6.12 13.63 -8.53
CA GLY A 144 4.81 14.26 -8.62
C GLY A 144 3.73 13.30 -9.14
N VAL A 145 4.02 12.53 -10.19
CA VAL A 145 3.10 11.50 -10.71
C VAL A 145 2.84 10.43 -9.66
N PHE A 146 3.88 9.95 -8.97
CA PHE A 146 3.73 9.00 -7.87
C PHE A 146 2.80 9.55 -6.78
N ALA A 147 2.97 10.82 -6.40
CA ALA A 147 2.13 11.48 -5.39
C ALA A 147 0.65 11.63 -5.81
N LEU A 148 0.32 11.62 -7.12
CA LEU A 148 -1.07 11.55 -7.58
C LEU A 148 -1.78 10.29 -7.07
N GLY A 149 -1.04 9.24 -6.74
CA GLY A 149 -1.57 8.00 -6.19
C GLY A 149 -2.46 8.24 -4.96
N ILE A 150 -2.14 9.25 -4.13
CA ILE A 150 -2.93 9.69 -2.98
C ILE A 150 -4.33 10.10 -3.43
N ASN A 151 -4.42 11.11 -4.30
CA ASN A 151 -5.68 11.71 -4.72
C ASN A 151 -6.54 10.70 -5.50
N ILE A 152 -5.91 9.87 -6.33
CA ILE A 152 -6.59 8.80 -7.06
C ILE A 152 -7.17 7.78 -6.06
N GLY A 153 -6.41 7.41 -5.03
CA GLY A 153 -6.87 6.49 -3.98
C GLY A 153 -8.06 7.05 -3.20
N LEU A 154 -7.99 8.32 -2.79
CA LEU A 154 -9.11 9.00 -2.13
C LEU A 154 -10.37 8.99 -3.01
N LEU A 155 -10.23 9.34 -4.30
CA LEU A 155 -11.34 9.35 -5.24
C LEU A 155 -12.05 8.00 -5.31
N PHE A 156 -11.30 6.92 -5.52
CA PHE A 156 -11.87 5.58 -5.61
C PHE A 156 -12.42 5.08 -4.27
N ALA A 157 -11.77 5.40 -3.16
CA ALA A 157 -12.26 5.03 -1.83
C ALA A 157 -13.62 5.66 -1.56
N TYR A 158 -13.79 6.97 -1.80
CA TYR A 158 -15.05 7.66 -1.49
C TYR A 158 -16.17 7.33 -2.48
N ILE A 159 -15.87 7.20 -3.78
CA ILE A 159 -16.88 6.82 -4.78
C ILE A 159 -17.31 5.36 -4.60
N GLY A 160 -16.35 4.45 -4.44
CA GLY A 160 -16.62 3.01 -4.40
C GLY A 160 -17.00 2.51 -3.01
N GLY A 161 -16.29 2.95 -1.96
CA GLY A 161 -16.42 2.39 -0.61
C GLY A 161 -17.81 2.59 -0.01
N GLY A 162 -18.40 3.78 -0.16
CA GLY A 162 -19.75 4.07 0.32
C GLY A 162 -20.80 3.24 -0.42
N TRP A 163 -20.72 3.23 -1.75
CA TRP A 163 -21.65 2.48 -2.59
C TRP A 163 -21.60 0.97 -2.31
N ILE A 164 -20.41 0.38 -2.19
CA ILE A 164 -20.22 -1.03 -1.86
C ILE A 164 -20.76 -1.35 -0.47
N SER A 165 -20.52 -0.47 0.52
CA SER A 165 -21.03 -0.67 1.87
C SER A 165 -22.55 -0.69 1.93
N GLU A 166 -23.21 0.19 1.18
CA GLU A 166 -24.67 0.32 1.15
C GLU A 166 -25.35 -0.85 0.42
N HIS A 167 -24.77 -1.32 -0.69
CA HIS A 167 -25.42 -2.31 -1.56
C HIS A 167 -24.94 -3.75 -1.34
N LEU A 168 -23.77 -3.96 -0.75
CA LEU A 168 -23.21 -5.29 -0.49
C LEU A 168 -23.03 -5.54 1.01
N SER A 169 -21.94 -5.02 1.57
CA SER A 169 -21.62 -5.02 3.00
C SER A 169 -20.23 -4.40 3.22
N TRP A 170 -19.96 -3.99 4.45
CA TRP A 170 -18.62 -3.56 4.85
C TRP A 170 -17.57 -4.69 4.73
N ARG A 171 -17.98 -5.95 4.89
CA ARG A 171 -17.12 -7.12 4.71
C ARG A 171 -16.70 -7.28 3.26
N ALA A 172 -17.66 -7.18 2.33
CA ALA A 172 -17.39 -7.22 0.90
C ALA A 172 -16.48 -6.06 0.47
N ALA A 173 -16.66 -4.86 1.03
CA ALA A 173 -15.77 -3.72 0.76
C ALA A 173 -14.31 -4.02 1.08
N PHE A 174 -14.00 -4.63 2.23
CA PHE A 174 -12.63 -5.05 2.56
C PHE A 174 -12.06 -6.10 1.59
N LEU A 175 -12.88 -7.06 1.17
CA LEU A 175 -12.44 -8.08 0.19
C LEU A 175 -12.18 -7.47 -1.18
N ILE A 176 -13.08 -6.61 -1.67
CA ILE A 176 -12.96 -5.95 -2.98
C ILE A 176 -11.76 -5.00 -3.01
N VAL A 177 -11.45 -4.36 -1.90
CA VAL A 177 -10.28 -3.47 -1.79
C VAL A 177 -8.98 -4.27 -1.63
N GLY A 178 -8.96 -5.30 -0.76
CA GLY A 178 -7.75 -6.06 -0.45
C GLY A 178 -7.31 -7.01 -1.56
N LEU A 179 -8.23 -7.79 -2.17
CA LEU A 179 -7.85 -8.84 -3.12
C LEU A 179 -7.12 -8.33 -4.39
N PRO A 180 -7.52 -7.21 -5.03
CA PRO A 180 -6.77 -6.66 -6.16
C PRO A 180 -5.33 -6.28 -5.79
N GLY A 181 -5.08 -5.86 -4.55
CA GLY A 181 -3.73 -5.56 -4.08
C GLY A 181 -2.78 -6.77 -4.13
N LEU A 182 -3.29 -7.98 -3.91
CA LEU A 182 -2.52 -9.21 -4.12
C LEU A 182 -2.09 -9.39 -5.59
N LEU A 183 -2.93 -9.02 -6.54
CA LEU A 183 -2.57 -9.04 -7.97
C LEU A 183 -1.49 -8.00 -8.27
N ILE A 184 -1.58 -6.81 -7.68
CA ILE A 184 -0.54 -5.78 -7.79
C ILE A 184 0.77 -6.29 -7.16
N ALA A 185 0.73 -7.07 -6.07
CA ALA A 185 1.89 -7.71 -5.48
C ALA A 185 2.64 -8.62 -6.46
N LEU A 186 1.88 -9.47 -7.18
CA LEU A 186 2.43 -10.34 -8.20
C LEU A 186 2.99 -9.51 -9.37
N LEU A 187 2.28 -8.46 -9.78
CA LEU A 187 2.73 -7.54 -10.82
C LEU A 187 4.09 -6.92 -10.45
N VAL A 188 4.23 -6.38 -9.24
CA VAL A 188 5.50 -5.85 -8.72
C VAL A 188 6.59 -6.92 -8.72
N ARG A 189 6.29 -8.11 -8.18
CA ARG A 189 7.29 -9.18 -8.00
C ARG A 189 7.88 -9.68 -9.32
N PHE A 190 7.03 -9.84 -10.34
CA PHE A 190 7.37 -10.53 -11.58
C PHE A 190 7.65 -9.60 -12.76
N THR A 191 7.16 -8.35 -12.75
CA THR A 191 7.35 -7.42 -13.88
C THR A 191 8.30 -6.27 -13.59
N LEU A 192 8.48 -5.89 -12.31
CA LEU A 192 9.45 -4.87 -11.97
C LEU A 192 10.86 -5.47 -11.81
N ILE A 193 11.82 -4.66 -12.21
CA ILE A 193 13.26 -4.87 -12.17
C ILE A 193 13.79 -3.98 -11.05
N GLU A 194 14.65 -4.53 -10.21
CA GLU A 194 15.39 -3.77 -9.21
C GLU A 194 16.43 -2.92 -9.95
N PRO A 195 16.33 -1.58 -9.94
CA PRO A 195 17.36 -0.74 -10.54
C PRO A 195 18.65 -0.81 -9.71
N PRO A 196 19.84 -0.71 -10.33
CA PRO A 196 21.09 -0.56 -9.58
C PRO A 196 21.04 0.73 -8.74
N ARG A 197 21.59 0.67 -7.53
CA ARG A 197 21.62 1.84 -6.63
C ARG A 197 22.54 2.93 -7.18
N GLY A 198 22.05 4.17 -7.23
CA GLY A 198 22.83 5.31 -7.72
C GLY A 198 23.04 5.29 -9.24
N ALA A 199 22.15 4.63 -9.99
CA ALA A 199 22.21 4.57 -11.45
C ALA A 199 21.90 5.91 -12.15
N SER A 200 21.51 6.94 -11.39
CA SER A 200 21.10 8.27 -11.87
C SER A 200 21.71 9.39 -11.05
#